data_AF-A0A3C0G628-F1
#
_entry.id   AF-A0A3C0G628-F1
#
_cell.length_a   1.000
_cell.length_b   1.000
_cell.length_c   1.000
_cell.angle_alpha   90.00
_cell.angle_beta   90.00
_cell.angle_gamma   90.00
#
_symmetry.space_group_name_H-M   'P 1'
#
loop_
_entity.id
_entity.type
_entity.pdbx_description
1 polymer ?
#
loop_
_entity_poly.entity_id
_entity_poly.type
_entity_poly.pdbx_seq_one_letter_code
_entity_poly.pdbx_strand_id
1 'polypeptide(L)'
;LFGETQISTSLTVVFIDGILQSSHYKIEKNGTINDESTTILKNGVYYISHNGKTSQINSPITYSTTMLYFDEPKKVSSVFAELEGINKNIESLGASIYQLTDPGNHHTNSYTYENGILKEALVSHMLFNFKLTLKN
;
A
#
# COMPACT_ATOMS: atom_id res chain seq x y z
N LEU A 1 32.38 -5.03 -12.25
CA LEU A 1 31.93 -4.91 -10.85
C LEU A 1 30.46 -4.55 -10.86
N PHE A 2 29.56 -5.47 -10.52
CA PHE A 2 28.20 -5.08 -10.16
C PHE A 2 28.25 -4.75 -8.67
N GLY A 3 28.13 -3.46 -8.34
CA GLY A 3 28.07 -3.00 -6.95
C GLY A 3 26.78 -3.45 -6.27
N GLU A 4 26.77 -3.45 -4.95
CA GLU A 4 25.56 -3.66 -4.16
C GLU A 4 24.49 -2.63 -4.55
N THR A 5 23.26 -3.07 -4.78
CA THR A 5 22.12 -2.18 -5.01
C THR A 5 21.37 -2.02 -3.70
N GLN A 6 21.31 -0.80 -3.19
CA GLN A 6 20.53 -0.48 -2.00
C GLN A 6 19.17 0.06 -2.43
N ILE A 7 18.10 -0.57 -1.95
CA ILE A 7 16.75 -0.04 -2.04
C ILE A 7 16.30 0.39 -0.63
N SER A 8 15.77 1.60 -0.50
CA SER A 8 15.19 2.10 0.74
C SER A 8 13.74 2.50 0.48
N THR A 9 12.85 2.11 1.39
CA THR A 9 11.43 2.47 1.34
C THR A 9 11.07 3.21 2.62
N SER A 10 10.27 4.27 2.50
CA SER A 10 9.73 5.01 3.64
C SER A 10 8.27 5.32 3.39
N LEU A 11 7.43 5.07 4.38
CA LEU A 11 5.99 5.27 4.32
C LEU A 11 5.50 5.89 5.62
N THR A 12 4.84 7.03 5.50
CA THR A 12 4.11 7.67 6.60
C THR A 12 2.65 7.79 6.21
N VAL A 13 1.75 7.38 7.08
CA VAL A 13 0.30 7.45 6.86
C VAL A 13 -0.37 7.97 8.12
N VAL A 14 -1.26 8.96 7.97
CA VAL A 14 -1.97 9.60 9.07
C VAL A 14 -3.47 9.43 8.86
N PHE A 15 -4.13 8.79 9.83
CA PHE A 15 -5.58 8.72 9.91
C PHE A 15 -6.07 9.53 11.12
N ILE A 16 -7.20 10.22 10.97
CA ILE A 16 -7.95 10.85 12.06
C ILE A 16 -9.39 10.35 11.94
N ASP A 17 -9.93 9.81 13.04
CA ASP A 17 -11.30 9.25 13.12
C ASP A 17 -11.63 8.26 11.99
N GLY A 18 -10.66 7.41 11.62
CA GLY A 18 -10.81 6.40 10.57
C GLY A 18 -10.75 6.95 9.14
N ILE A 19 -10.41 8.23 8.95
CA ILE A 19 -10.29 8.88 7.64
C ILE A 19 -8.83 9.26 7.39
N LEU A 20 -8.30 8.85 6.23
CA LEU A 20 -6.96 9.23 5.80
C LEU A 20 -6.86 10.75 5.73
N GLN A 21 -5.86 11.32 6.35
CA GLN A 21 -5.54 12.75 6.28
C GLN A 21 -4.39 12.99 5.32
N SER A 22 -3.34 12.17 5.42
CA SER A 22 -2.21 12.24 4.52
C SER A 22 -1.46 10.92 4.43
N SER A 23 -0.77 10.73 3.30
CA SER A 23 0.27 9.73 3.16
C SER A 23 1.45 10.27 2.37
N HIS A 24 2.64 9.76 2.67
CA HIS A 24 3.85 9.98 1.90
C HIS A 24 4.58 8.65 1.77
N TYR A 25 4.74 8.18 0.54
CA TYR A 25 5.50 6.98 0.23
C TYR A 25 6.63 7.37 -0.70
N LYS A 26 7.87 7.06 -0.31
CA LYS A 26 9.08 7.23 -1.12
C LYS A 26 9.86 5.92 -1.22
N ILE A 27 10.32 5.61 -2.44
CA ILE A 27 11.26 4.53 -2.76
C ILE A 27 12.52 5.14 -3.36
N GLU A 28 13.67 4.81 -2.79
CA GLU A 28 14.98 5.26 -3.23
C GLU A 28 15.84 4.08 -3.70
N LYS A 29 16.54 4.24 -4.81
CA LYS A 29 17.53 3.30 -5.34
C LYS A 29 18.89 3.97 -5.33
N ASN A 30 19.82 3.41 -4.56
CA ASN A 30 21.17 3.97 -4.37
C ASN A 30 21.13 5.47 -3.99
N GLY A 31 20.22 5.83 -3.08
CA GLY A 31 20.02 7.21 -2.59
C GLY A 31 19.31 8.16 -3.57
N THR A 32 18.91 7.70 -4.75
CA THR A 32 18.15 8.50 -5.72
C THR A 32 16.68 8.11 -5.67
N ILE A 33 15.77 9.10 -5.66
CA ILE A 33 14.33 8.86 -5.72
C ILE A 33 14.00 8.08 -7.00
N ASN A 34 13.42 6.90 -6.82
CA ASN A 34 12.93 6.08 -7.91
C ASN A 34 11.41 6.21 -8.07
N ASP A 35 10.68 6.29 -6.97
CA ASP A 35 9.24 6.44 -6.96
C ASP A 35 8.80 7.24 -5.73
N GLU A 36 7.84 8.14 -5.88
CA GLU A 36 7.31 8.95 -4.79
C GLU A 36 5.84 9.30 -5.01
N SER A 37 5.05 9.14 -3.96
CA SER A 37 3.65 9.53 -3.91
C SER A 37 3.32 10.27 -2.63
N THR A 38 2.56 11.35 -2.78
CA THR A 38 2.00 12.14 -1.66
C THR A 38 0.50 12.24 -1.84
N THR A 39 -0.26 11.96 -0.78
CA THR A 39 -1.71 12.16 -0.71
C THR A 39 -2.04 13.10 0.43
N ILE A 40 -2.87 14.12 0.19
CA ILE A 40 -3.29 15.08 1.21
C ILE A 40 -4.80 15.34 1.08
N LEU A 41 -5.54 15.21 2.17
CA LEU A 41 -6.93 15.63 2.27
C LEU A 41 -7.00 17.14 2.49
N LYS A 42 -7.71 17.86 1.61
CA LYS A 42 -8.00 19.28 1.76
C LYS A 42 -9.41 19.58 1.29
N ASN A 43 -10.21 20.23 2.16
CA ASN A 43 -11.59 20.61 1.85
C ASN A 43 -12.45 19.45 1.33
N GLY A 44 -12.28 18.24 1.88
CA GLY A 44 -13.04 17.05 1.48
C GLY A 44 -12.56 16.36 0.19
N VAL A 45 -11.47 16.84 -0.42
CA VAL A 45 -10.87 16.25 -1.63
C VAL A 45 -9.45 15.78 -1.33
N TYR A 46 -9.12 14.56 -1.75
CA TYR A 46 -7.74 14.09 -1.73
C TYR A 46 -7.01 14.61 -2.97
N TYR A 47 -5.89 15.28 -2.74
CA TYR A 47 -4.93 15.68 -3.76
C TYR A 47 -3.77 14.71 -3.72
N ILE A 48 -3.51 14.07 -4.86
CA ILE A 48 -2.50 13.02 -4.97
C ILE A 48 -1.47 13.49 -5.99
N SER A 49 -0.19 13.35 -5.66
CA SER A 49 0.94 13.61 -6.55
C SER A 49 1.82 12.38 -6.59
N HIS A 50 1.85 11.68 -7.72
CA HIS A 50 2.69 10.51 -7.98
C HIS A 50 3.71 10.85 -9.07
N ASN A 51 4.99 10.92 -8.71
CA ASN A 51 6.08 11.33 -9.61
C ASN A 51 5.76 12.62 -10.42
N GLY A 52 5.17 13.61 -9.75
CA GLY A 52 4.76 14.89 -10.35
C GLY A 52 3.46 14.88 -11.15
N LYS A 53 2.85 13.71 -11.39
CA LYS A 53 1.51 13.61 -11.98
C LYS A 53 0.46 13.74 -10.88
N THR A 54 -0.53 14.59 -11.11
CA THR A 54 -1.57 14.88 -10.11
C THR A 54 -2.90 14.20 -10.44
N SER A 55 -3.58 13.70 -9.41
CA SER A 55 -4.94 13.17 -9.50
C SER A 55 -5.74 13.57 -8.26
N GLN A 56 -7.04 13.27 -8.28
CA GLN A 56 -7.96 13.57 -7.17
C GLN A 56 -8.89 12.40 -6.87
N ILE A 57 -9.23 12.26 -5.59
CA ILE A 57 -10.28 11.35 -5.12
C ILE A 57 -11.26 12.15 -4.26
N ASN A 58 -12.55 12.07 -4.60
CA ASN A 58 -13.63 12.84 -3.94
C ASN A 58 -14.43 12.01 -2.94
N SER A 59 -13.99 10.79 -2.64
CA SER A 59 -14.59 9.90 -1.65
C SER A 59 -13.65 9.74 -0.46
N PRO A 60 -14.17 9.60 0.78
CA PRO A 60 -13.35 9.29 1.94
C PRO A 60 -12.52 8.03 1.74
N ILE A 61 -11.24 8.08 2.13
CA ILE A 61 -10.36 6.91 2.16
C ILE A 61 -10.32 6.41 3.60
N THR A 62 -10.94 5.26 3.84
CA THR A 62 -11.09 4.66 5.18
C THR A 62 -10.21 3.43 5.41
N TYR A 63 -9.57 2.92 4.35
CA TYR A 63 -8.73 1.73 4.42
C TYR A 63 -7.60 1.82 3.38
N SER A 64 -6.35 1.62 3.81
CA SER A 64 -5.18 1.69 2.94
C SER A 64 -4.29 0.45 3.06
N THR A 65 -3.31 0.29 2.16
CA THR A 65 -2.50 -0.95 2.13
C THR A 65 -1.66 -1.13 3.39
N THR A 66 -1.22 -0.03 4.02
CA THR A 66 -0.55 -0.08 5.33
C THR A 66 -1.39 -0.79 6.39
N MET A 67 -2.71 -0.61 6.37
CA MET A 67 -3.61 -1.21 7.36
C MET A 67 -3.66 -2.73 7.25
N LEU A 68 -3.35 -3.31 6.09
CA LEU A 68 -3.30 -4.76 5.91
C LEU A 68 -2.23 -5.43 6.79
N TYR A 69 -1.23 -4.68 7.27
CA TYR A 69 -0.23 -5.23 8.20
C TYR A 69 -0.73 -5.38 9.64
N PHE A 70 -1.82 -4.69 9.98
CA PHE A 70 -2.31 -4.61 11.36
C PHE A 70 -3.70 -5.24 11.51
N ASP A 71 -4.55 -5.09 10.50
CA ASP A 71 -5.94 -5.50 10.53
C ASP A 71 -6.28 -6.46 9.39
N GLU A 72 -6.99 -7.54 9.74
CA GLU A 72 -7.59 -8.44 8.75
C GLU A 72 -8.75 -7.72 8.03
N PRO A 73 -8.73 -7.60 6.69
CA PRO A 73 -9.66 -6.77 5.92
C PRO A 73 -11.05 -7.42 5.73
N LYS A 74 -11.70 -7.81 6.83
CA LYS A 74 -13.03 -8.42 6.81
C LYS A 74 -14.05 -7.43 6.26
N LYS A 75 -14.73 -7.81 5.18
CA LYS A 75 -15.75 -6.99 4.48
C LYS A 75 -15.20 -5.73 3.81
N VAL A 76 -13.89 -5.65 3.59
CA VAL A 76 -13.27 -4.62 2.75
C VAL A 76 -13.13 -5.18 1.34
N SER A 77 -13.61 -4.45 0.34
CA SER A 77 -13.49 -4.83 -1.09
C SER A 77 -12.55 -3.92 -1.88
N SER A 78 -12.15 -2.78 -1.30
CA SER A 78 -11.27 -1.81 -1.93
C SER A 78 -10.31 -1.23 -0.90
N VAL A 79 -9.06 -1.09 -1.32
CA VAL A 79 -7.97 -0.59 -0.49
C VAL A 79 -7.24 0.50 -1.25
N PHE A 80 -7.01 1.64 -0.60
CA PHE A 80 -6.18 2.70 -1.17
C PHE A 80 -4.71 2.31 -1.12
N ALA A 81 -4.06 2.26 -2.28
CA ALA A 81 -2.63 1.97 -2.41
C ALA A 81 -1.84 3.27 -2.41
N GLU A 82 -1.09 3.50 -1.33
CA GLU A 82 -0.41 4.77 -1.06
C GLU A 82 0.67 5.11 -2.10
N LEU A 83 1.35 4.10 -2.67
CA LEU A 83 2.41 4.31 -3.66
C LEU A 83 1.84 4.77 -5.01
N GLU A 84 0.84 4.09 -5.54
CA GLU A 84 0.25 4.42 -6.84
C GLU A 84 -0.83 5.50 -6.75
N GLY A 85 -1.31 5.80 -5.54
CA GLY A 85 -2.34 6.82 -5.32
C GLY A 85 -3.70 6.45 -5.93
N ILE A 86 -4.04 5.16 -5.91
CA ILE A 86 -5.28 4.63 -6.49
C ILE A 86 -5.94 3.61 -5.56
N ASN A 87 -7.23 3.38 -5.76
CA ASN A 87 -7.94 2.27 -5.12
C ASN A 87 -7.69 0.97 -5.90
N LYS A 88 -7.28 -0.08 -5.18
CA LYS A 88 -7.12 -1.44 -5.71
C LYS A 88 -8.22 -2.34 -5.13
N ASN A 89 -8.60 -3.38 -5.87
CA ASN A 89 -9.54 -4.38 -5.38
C ASN A 89 -8.80 -5.40 -4.51
N ILE A 90 -9.42 -5.75 -3.39
CA ILE A 90 -8.97 -6.84 -2.53
C ILE A 90 -10.07 -7.91 -2.47
N GLU A 91 -9.68 -9.16 -2.63
CA GLU A 91 -10.60 -10.30 -2.67
C GLU A 91 -10.21 -11.31 -1.58
N SER A 92 -11.21 -11.91 -0.92
CA SER A 92 -10.98 -13.02 -0.01
C SER A 92 -10.94 -14.33 -0.80
N LEU A 93 -9.87 -15.11 -0.62
CA LEU A 93 -9.73 -16.44 -1.19
C LEU A 93 -10.22 -17.55 -0.24
N GLY A 94 -10.83 -17.18 0.88
CA GLY A 94 -11.17 -18.10 1.97
C GLY A 94 -10.01 -18.34 2.93
N ALA A 95 -10.29 -19.03 4.05
CA ALA A 95 -9.29 -19.40 5.07
C ALA A 95 -8.41 -18.21 5.56
N SER A 96 -8.99 -17.01 5.68
CA SER A 96 -8.27 -15.79 6.06
C SER A 96 -7.08 -15.44 5.15
N ILE A 97 -7.20 -15.76 3.86
CA ILE A 97 -6.28 -15.38 2.79
C ILE A 97 -6.96 -14.30 1.94
N TYR A 98 -6.21 -13.25 1.63
CA TYR A 98 -6.66 -12.13 0.81
C TYR A 98 -5.65 -11.81 -0.28
N GLN A 99 -6.16 -11.40 -1.43
CA GLN A 99 -5.36 -11.06 -2.61
C GLN A 99 -5.69 -9.63 -3.04
N LEU A 100 -4.67 -8.79 -3.10
CA LEU A 100 -4.75 -7.44 -3.65
C LEU A 100 -4.22 -7.48 -5.08
N THR A 101 -4.99 -6.99 -6.04
CA THR A 101 -4.66 -7.06 -7.47
C THR A 101 -4.43 -5.68 -8.06
N ASP A 102 -3.32 -5.52 -8.78
CA ASP A 102 -3.05 -4.32 -9.56
C ASP A 102 -3.96 -4.22 -10.78
N PRO A 103 -4.69 -3.10 -10.95
CA PRO A 103 -5.63 -2.95 -12.07
C PRO A 103 -4.96 -2.86 -13.44
N GLY A 104 -3.67 -2.49 -13.48
CA GLY A 104 -2.94 -2.26 -14.74
C GLY A 104 -2.22 -3.47 -15.32
N ASN A 105 -1.82 -4.44 -14.49
CA ASN A 105 -0.95 -5.54 -14.91
C ASN A 105 -1.29 -6.90 -14.26
N HIS A 106 -2.34 -6.97 -13.43
CA HIS A 106 -2.76 -8.16 -12.70
C HIS A 106 -1.68 -8.76 -11.78
N HIS A 107 -0.62 -8.02 -11.46
CA HIS A 107 0.29 -8.41 -10.39
C HIS A 107 -0.45 -8.39 -9.06
N THR A 108 -0.11 -9.35 -8.20
CA THR A 108 -0.84 -9.55 -6.97
C THR A 108 0.06 -9.61 -5.76
N ASN A 109 -0.47 -9.08 -4.66
CA ASN A 109 0.08 -9.25 -3.32
C ASN A 109 -0.87 -10.13 -2.52
N SER A 110 -0.33 -11.01 -1.69
CA SER A 110 -1.13 -11.89 -0.84
C SER A 110 -0.91 -11.59 0.63
N TYR A 111 -1.96 -11.76 1.42
CA TYR A 111 -1.98 -11.52 2.87
C TYR A 111 -2.70 -12.68 3.55
N THR A 112 -2.02 -13.36 4.46
CA THR A 112 -2.52 -14.52 5.19
C THR A 112 -2.59 -14.18 6.68
N TYR A 113 -3.76 -14.35 7.27
CA TYR A 113 -4.03 -14.04 8.66
C TYR A 113 -4.38 -15.29 9.47
N GLU A 114 -4.10 -15.23 10.76
CA GLU A 114 -4.55 -16.22 11.74
C GLU A 114 -5.08 -15.46 12.95
N ASN A 115 -6.33 -15.74 13.33
CA ASN A 115 -7.02 -15.05 14.44
C ASN A 115 -7.00 -13.51 14.33
N GLY A 116 -7.10 -12.97 13.11
CA GLY A 116 -7.06 -11.54 12.84
C GLY A 116 -5.67 -10.92 12.75
N ILE A 117 -4.60 -11.69 13.02
CA ILE A 117 -3.22 -11.22 13.01
C ILE A 117 -2.55 -11.63 11.70
N LEU A 118 -1.89 -10.70 11.02
CA LEU A 118 -1.13 -11.00 9.81
C LEU A 118 0.02 -11.98 10.15
N LYS A 119 0.02 -13.14 9.51
CA LYS A 119 1.08 -14.15 9.63
C LYS A 119 2.09 -14.05 8.50
N GLU A 120 1.61 -13.78 7.30
CA GLU A 120 2.44 -13.69 6.11
C GLU A 120 1.89 -12.65 5.15
N ALA A 121 2.76 -11.83 4.56
CA ALA A 121 2.44 -11.05 3.37
C ALA A 121 3.50 -11.28 2.30
N LEU A 122 3.07 -11.53 1.07
CA LEU A 122 3.92 -11.60 -0.11
C LEU A 122 3.66 -10.36 -0.95
N VAL A 123 4.66 -9.49 -1.05
CA VAL A 123 4.56 -8.21 -1.77
C VAL A 123 5.53 -8.23 -2.94
N SER A 124 4.98 -7.98 -4.13
CA SER A 124 5.74 -7.90 -5.37
C SER A 124 5.82 -6.46 -5.85
N HIS A 125 7.03 -6.00 -6.16
CA HIS A 125 7.28 -4.68 -6.72
C HIS A 125 8.36 -4.78 -7.80
N MET A 126 8.38 -3.83 -8.75
CA MET A 126 9.31 -3.87 -9.89
C MET A 126 10.79 -3.94 -9.47
N LEU A 127 11.15 -3.32 -8.35
CA LEU A 127 12.52 -3.28 -7.85
C LEU A 127 12.84 -4.35 -6.80
N PHE A 128 11.84 -4.95 -6.17
CA PHE A 128 12.03 -5.89 -5.07
C PHE A 128 10.77 -6.73 -4.86
N ASN A 129 10.97 -7.94 -4.38
CA ASN A 129 9.90 -8.74 -3.79
C ASN A 129 10.28 -9.00 -2.34
N PHE A 130 9.32 -8.91 -1.43
CA PHE A 130 9.57 -9.26 -0.03
C PHE A 130 8.45 -10.12 0.53
N LYS A 131 8.84 -10.94 1.50
CA LYS A 131 7.95 -11.71 2.34
C LYS A 131 8.06 -11.17 3.76
N LEU A 132 6.94 -10.71 4.32
CA LEU A 132 6.82 -10.46 5.74
C LEU A 132 6.34 -11.74 6.41
N THR A 133 6.92 -12.07 7.56
CA THR A 133 6.49 -13.22 8.36
C THR A 133 6.54 -12.83 9.82
N LEU A 134 5.42 -13.05 10.52
CA LEU A 134 5.39 -12.88 11.96
C LEU A 134 6.26 -13.97 12.61
N LYS A 135 7.30 -13.55 13.33
CA LYS A 135 8.07 -14.46 14.18
C LYS A 135 7.47 -14.43 15.58
N ASN A 136 7.08 -15.62 16.06
CA ASN A 136 6.68 -15.84 17.44
C ASN A 136 7.92 -15.88 18.36
#